data_AF-A0AAP3FX29-F1
#
_entry.id   AF-A0AAP3FX29-F1
#
_cell.length_a   1.000
_cell.length_b   1.000
_cell.length_c   1.000
_cell.angle_alpha   90.00
_cell.angle_beta   90.00
_cell.angle_gamma   90.00
#
_symmetry.space_group_name_H-M   'P 1'
#
loop_
_entity.id
_entity.type
_entity.pdbx_description
1 polymer ?
#
loop_
_entity_poly.entity_id
_entity_poly.type
_entity_poly.pdbx_seq_one_letter_code
_entity_poly.pdbx_strand_id
1 'polypeptide(L)'
;YEHQDYPFEELVDKLQLTRDMSRNPVFDSMFILQNVEKQDVELEEIKVRDAHFAQHISLFDITLIATETDGALCCELEFSTEIFLKATIKRWASHFIEFLHAAISNPETRLSQINILSEKEKQNILTEFNKTQVEFSQKDVAFHRIFEARAEETPEHIAVIDDKTQISYRLLNERANRLARTLQKRAGTKPTVAVLAKRSIEAIVGVLAVMKAGGVYIPIDSHYPKARIEYILRDSGADILLLQQELKHLISNSPESEMSHICLEDEASYEENSSNLTLSPALEDAVYIIYTSGTTGAPKGVIVTYRNFTHAALAWRQIYELDQKPVRLL
;
A
#
# COMPACT_ATOMS: atom_id res chain seq x y z
N TYR A 1 -39.06 26.99 5.02
CA TYR A 1 -39.96 28.04 4.53
C TYR A 1 -40.40 29.03 5.62
N GLU A 2 -40.64 28.61 6.87
CA GLU A 2 -41.15 29.49 7.95
C GLU A 2 -40.31 30.76 8.25
N HIS A 3 -39.01 30.76 7.95
CA HIS A 3 -38.11 31.91 8.18
C HIS A 3 -37.30 32.29 6.93
N GLN A 4 -37.82 32.02 5.72
CA GLN A 4 -37.08 32.25 4.48
C GLN A 4 -36.80 33.73 4.18
N ASP A 5 -37.61 34.64 4.73
CA ASP A 5 -37.47 36.10 4.54
C ASP A 5 -36.34 36.70 5.39
N TYR A 6 -35.72 35.90 6.26
CA TYR A 6 -34.60 36.33 7.08
C TYR A 6 -33.35 36.52 6.19
N PRO A 7 -32.74 37.72 6.15
CA PRO A 7 -31.61 37.99 5.26
C PRO A 7 -30.40 37.09 5.56
N PHE A 8 -29.81 36.51 4.51
CA PHE A 8 -28.68 35.61 4.65
C PHE A 8 -27.44 36.33 5.23
N GLU A 9 -27.20 37.57 4.83
CA GLU A 9 -26.08 38.39 5.31
C GLU A 9 -26.16 38.61 6.83
N GLU A 10 -27.35 38.87 7.37
CA GLU A 10 -27.56 39.02 8.81
C GLU A 10 -27.31 37.71 9.57
N LEU A 11 -27.56 36.56 8.95
CA LEU A 11 -27.26 35.26 9.54
C LEU A 11 -25.76 35.03 9.62
N VAL A 12 -25.04 35.31 8.53
CA VAL A 12 -23.58 35.19 8.46
C VAL A 12 -22.90 36.03 9.54
N ASP A 13 -23.32 37.31 9.69
CA ASP A 13 -22.73 38.21 10.68
C ASP A 13 -23.01 37.75 12.12
N LYS A 14 -24.18 37.16 12.39
CA LYS A 14 -24.52 36.60 13.72
C LYS A 14 -23.78 35.31 14.05
N LEU A 15 -23.44 34.49 13.06
CA LEU A 15 -22.71 33.24 13.28
C LEU A 15 -21.24 33.46 13.68
N GLN A 16 -20.70 34.68 13.51
CA GLN A 16 -19.33 35.06 13.88
C GLN A 16 -18.27 34.09 13.33
N LEU A 17 -18.48 33.59 12.11
CA LEU A 17 -17.57 32.66 11.46
C LEU A 17 -16.27 33.36 11.08
N THR A 18 -15.16 32.63 11.14
CA THR A 18 -13.88 33.13 10.63
C THR A 18 -13.97 33.25 9.11
N ARG A 19 -13.83 34.46 8.58
CA ARG A 19 -13.91 34.69 7.12
C ARG A 19 -12.66 34.16 6.42
N ASP A 20 -12.88 33.24 5.49
CA ASP A 20 -11.89 32.77 4.53
C ASP A 20 -12.30 33.27 3.14
N MET A 21 -11.46 34.11 2.52
CA MET A 21 -11.77 34.70 1.21
C MET A 21 -11.69 33.70 0.06
N SER A 22 -11.22 32.47 0.31
CA SER A 22 -11.18 31.40 -0.68
C SER A 22 -12.46 30.55 -0.70
N ARG A 23 -13.43 30.81 0.18
CA ARG A 23 -14.64 29.99 0.33
C ARG A 23 -15.89 30.81 0.53
N ASN A 24 -17.03 30.14 0.37
CA ASN A 24 -18.31 30.73 0.73
C ASN A 24 -18.50 30.73 2.26
N PRO A 25 -19.26 31.68 2.83
CA PRO A 25 -19.28 31.89 4.28
C PRO A 25 -19.90 30.75 5.09
N VAL A 26 -20.85 29.99 4.53
CA VAL A 26 -21.64 28.97 5.27
C VAL A 26 -21.75 27.65 4.53
N PHE A 27 -21.88 27.69 3.19
CA PHE A 27 -22.05 26.50 2.37
C PHE A 27 -21.37 26.71 1.02
N ASP A 28 -20.80 25.64 0.46
CA ASP A 28 -20.09 25.67 -0.81
C ASP A 28 -20.91 25.08 -1.97
N SER A 29 -22.02 24.39 -1.65
CA SER A 29 -22.91 23.74 -2.62
C SER A 29 -24.32 24.31 -2.55
N MET A 30 -24.88 24.65 -3.69
CA MET A 30 -26.22 25.22 -3.82
C MET A 30 -27.16 24.23 -4.53
N PHE A 31 -28.40 24.15 -4.06
CA PHE A 31 -29.47 23.42 -4.74
C PHE A 31 -30.66 24.36 -4.99
N ILE A 32 -31.11 24.42 -6.23
CA ILE A 32 -32.23 25.25 -6.67
C ILE A 32 -33.26 24.33 -7.32
N LEU A 33 -34.50 24.40 -6.84
CA LEU A 33 -35.64 23.73 -7.48
C LEU A 33 -36.59 24.79 -8.03
N GLN A 34 -36.77 24.80 -9.36
CA GLN A 34 -37.67 25.70 -10.06
C GLN A 34 -38.92 24.94 -10.51
N ASN A 35 -40.05 25.26 -9.87
CA ASN A 35 -41.36 24.68 -10.18
C ASN A 35 -42.23 25.63 -11.03
N VAL A 36 -41.61 26.57 -11.75
CA VAL A 36 -42.34 27.50 -12.61
C VAL A 36 -42.31 26.95 -14.03
N GLU A 37 -43.48 26.57 -14.57
CA GLU A 37 -43.61 26.22 -15.98
C GLU A 37 -43.19 27.44 -16.82
N LYS A 38 -42.04 27.33 -17.49
CA LYS A 38 -41.65 28.29 -18.53
C LYS A 38 -42.55 28.05 -19.74
N GLN A 39 -43.58 28.87 -19.91
CA GLN A 39 -44.39 28.85 -21.13
C GLN A 39 -43.73 29.70 -22.21
N ASP A 40 -43.58 29.14 -23.41
CA ASP A 40 -43.28 29.90 -24.61
C ASP A 40 -44.35 31.00 -24.77
N VAL A 41 -43.91 32.24 -24.96
CA VAL A 41 -44.85 33.35 -25.17
C VAL A 41 -45.15 33.41 -26.66
N GLU A 42 -46.36 33.05 -27.04
CA GLU A 42 -46.89 33.28 -28.38
C GLU A 42 -47.56 34.66 -28.43
N LEU A 43 -46.92 35.59 -29.14
CA LEU A 43 -47.54 36.84 -29.60
C LEU A 43 -47.95 36.64 -31.06
N GLU A 44 -49.01 37.29 -31.52
CA GLU A 44 -49.72 37.03 -32.79
C GLU A 44 -48.88 36.46 -33.96
N GLU A 45 -47.77 37.12 -34.33
CA GLU A 45 -46.85 36.66 -35.39
C GLU A 45 -45.44 36.25 -34.90
N ILE A 46 -45.21 36.28 -33.57
CA ILE A 46 -43.89 36.11 -32.97
C ILE A 46 -43.95 35.03 -31.89
N LYS A 47 -43.21 33.93 -32.11
CA LYS A 47 -42.90 32.96 -31.05
C LYS A 47 -41.63 33.38 -30.32
N VAL A 48 -41.76 33.74 -29.04
CA VAL A 48 -40.63 34.05 -28.17
C VAL A 48 -40.30 32.80 -27.37
N ARG A 49 -39.07 32.33 -27.53
CA ARG A 49 -38.50 31.25 -26.73
C ARG A 49 -37.38 31.79 -25.88
N ASP A 50 -37.22 31.22 -24.69
CA ASP A 50 -36.08 31.51 -23.85
C ASP A 50 -34.81 31.01 -24.56
N ALA A 51 -33.96 31.93 -24.99
CA ALA A 51 -32.65 31.59 -25.51
C ALA A 51 -31.78 31.29 -24.28
N HIS A 52 -31.68 30.01 -23.91
CA HIS A 52 -30.78 29.58 -22.84
C HIS A 52 -29.34 30.06 -23.16
N PHE A 53 -28.94 31.18 -22.55
CA PHE A 53 -27.58 31.66 -22.58
C PHE A 53 -26.82 30.90 -21.50
N ALA A 54 -25.87 30.06 -21.92
CA ALA A 54 -24.95 29.43 -20.97
C ALA A 54 -24.13 30.53 -20.28
N GLN A 55 -24.47 30.88 -19.05
CA GLN A 55 -23.66 31.76 -18.24
C GLN A 55 -22.39 31.01 -17.83
N HIS A 56 -21.23 31.61 -18.07
CA HIS A 56 -19.92 31.01 -17.77
C HIS A 56 -19.40 31.41 -16.38
N ILE A 57 -20.27 31.80 -15.46
CA ILE A 57 -19.91 32.28 -14.12
C ILE A 57 -20.50 31.32 -13.10
N SER A 58 -19.67 30.83 -12.18
CA SER A 58 -20.10 30.02 -11.04
C SER A 58 -19.93 30.84 -9.78
N LEU A 59 -21.02 31.03 -9.02
CA LEU A 59 -21.03 31.81 -7.77
C LEU A 59 -20.69 30.96 -6.54
N PHE A 60 -20.86 29.64 -6.65
CA PHE A 60 -20.54 28.65 -5.62
C PHE A 60 -19.60 27.60 -6.20
N ASP A 61 -19.05 26.70 -5.38
CA ASP A 61 -18.17 25.65 -5.90
C ASP A 61 -18.94 24.74 -6.86
N ILE A 62 -20.19 24.41 -6.50
CA ILE A 62 -21.13 23.65 -7.33
C ILE A 62 -22.58 24.05 -7.05
N THR A 63 -23.38 24.18 -8.10
CA THR A 63 -24.82 24.45 -8.03
C THR A 63 -25.57 23.40 -8.85
N LEU A 64 -26.55 22.74 -8.25
CA LEU A 64 -27.53 21.91 -8.95
C LEU A 64 -28.82 22.71 -9.10
N ILE A 65 -29.21 22.97 -10.35
CA ILE A 65 -30.48 23.61 -10.70
C ILE A 65 -31.38 22.52 -11.28
N ALA A 66 -32.48 22.21 -10.62
CA ALA A 66 -33.50 21.29 -11.09
C ALA A 66 -34.75 22.08 -11.49
N THR A 67 -35.21 21.90 -12.72
CA THR A 67 -36.39 22.58 -13.27
C THR A 67 -37.39 21.53 -13.75
N GLU A 68 -38.65 21.66 -13.33
CA GLU A 68 -39.73 20.82 -13.84
C GLU A 68 -40.18 21.30 -15.23
N THR A 69 -40.17 20.43 -16.23
CA THR A 69 -40.56 20.74 -17.61
C THR A 69 -41.17 19.50 -18.25
N ASP A 70 -42.39 19.63 -18.78
CA ASP A 70 -43.14 18.54 -19.45
C ASP A 70 -43.23 17.24 -18.63
N GLY A 71 -43.36 17.34 -17.31
CA GLY A 71 -43.42 16.19 -16.40
C GLY A 71 -42.08 15.47 -16.15
N ALA A 72 -40.97 16.09 -16.53
CA ALA A 72 -39.61 15.63 -16.23
C ALA A 72 -38.84 16.68 -15.40
N LEU A 73 -37.84 16.23 -14.64
CA LEU A 73 -36.89 17.12 -13.96
C LEU A 73 -35.63 17.27 -14.81
N CYS A 74 -35.46 18.46 -15.40
CA CYS A 74 -34.24 18.87 -16.08
C CYS A 74 -33.23 19.38 -15.05
N CYS A 75 -32.08 18.72 -14.96
CA CYS A 75 -31.04 19.06 -13.99
C CYS A 75 -29.81 19.65 -14.69
N GLU A 76 -29.40 20.84 -14.27
CA GLU A 76 -28.18 21.52 -14.70
C GLU A 76 -27.19 21.61 -13.54
N LEU A 77 -25.94 21.26 -13.80
CA LEU A 77 -24.84 21.39 -12.84
C LEU A 77 -23.89 22.49 -13.29
N GLU A 78 -23.90 23.60 -12.57
CA GLU A 78 -22.93 24.69 -12.69
C GLU A 78 -21.81 24.47 -11.67
N PHE A 79 -20.56 24.74 -12.02
CA PHE A 79 -19.44 24.47 -11.14
C PHE A 79 -18.21 25.33 -11.46
N SER A 80 -17.38 25.56 -10.45
CA SER A 80 -16.08 26.21 -10.61
C SER A 80 -15.09 25.27 -11.31
N THR A 81 -14.55 25.72 -12.44
CA THR A 81 -13.52 24.98 -13.20
C THR A 81 -12.13 25.05 -12.55
N GLU A 82 -11.94 25.94 -11.57
CA GLU A 82 -10.71 25.97 -10.74
C GLU A 82 -10.67 24.77 -9.77
N ILE A 83 -11.83 24.27 -9.37
CA ILE A 83 -11.97 23.15 -8.41
C ILE A 83 -12.27 21.84 -9.13
N PHE A 84 -13.15 21.87 -10.14
CA PHE A 84 -13.67 20.66 -10.76
C PHE A 84 -13.35 20.54 -12.24
N LEU A 85 -12.85 19.37 -12.62
CA LEU A 85 -12.82 18.95 -14.01
C LEU A 85 -14.23 18.59 -14.49
N LYS A 86 -14.57 18.97 -15.72
CA LYS A 86 -15.84 18.58 -16.36
C LYS A 86 -16.08 17.06 -16.34
N ALA A 87 -15.04 16.26 -16.45
CA ALA A 87 -15.14 14.80 -16.36
C ALA A 87 -15.58 14.31 -14.97
N THR A 88 -15.14 14.98 -13.90
CA THR A 88 -15.56 14.69 -12.52
C THR A 88 -17.04 14.99 -12.34
N ILE A 89 -17.51 16.16 -12.79
CA ILE A 89 -18.92 16.55 -12.65
C ILE A 89 -19.84 15.65 -13.48
N LYS A 90 -19.43 15.26 -14.69
CA LYS A 90 -20.17 14.25 -15.47
C LYS A 90 -20.32 12.92 -14.72
N ARG A 91 -19.26 12.45 -14.07
CA ARG A 91 -19.30 11.22 -13.28
C ARG A 91 -20.23 11.37 -12.07
N TRP A 92 -20.15 12.50 -11.35
CA TRP A 92 -21.06 12.79 -10.23
C TRP A 92 -22.52 12.90 -10.67
N ALA A 93 -22.79 13.50 -11.83
CA ALA A 93 -24.14 13.52 -12.40
C ALA A 93 -24.67 12.11 -12.65
N SER A 94 -23.84 11.20 -13.20
CA SER A 94 -24.19 9.79 -13.33
C SER A 94 -24.45 9.14 -11.96
N HIS A 95 -23.61 9.38 -10.95
CA HIS A 95 -23.81 8.86 -9.59
C HIS A 95 -25.10 9.37 -8.96
N PHE A 96 -25.45 10.63 -9.18
CA PHE A 96 -26.70 11.22 -8.69
C PHE A 96 -27.92 10.56 -9.34
N ILE A 97 -27.87 10.27 -10.64
CA ILE A 97 -28.92 9.54 -11.34
C ILE A 97 -29.07 8.11 -10.79
N GLU A 98 -27.97 7.37 -10.61
CA GLU A 98 -28.00 6.03 -10.01
C GLU A 98 -28.57 6.05 -8.59
N PHE A 99 -28.19 7.05 -7.79
CA PHE A 99 -28.75 7.28 -6.46
C PHE A 99 -30.27 7.49 -6.50
N LEU A 100 -30.75 8.37 -7.38
CA LEU A 100 -32.19 8.65 -7.53
C LEU A 100 -32.95 7.39 -7.95
N HIS A 101 -32.44 6.63 -8.92
CA HIS A 101 -33.05 5.36 -9.33
C HIS A 101 -33.13 4.36 -8.18
N ALA A 102 -32.06 4.21 -7.40
CA ALA A 102 -32.02 3.29 -6.26
C ALA A 102 -32.99 3.73 -5.14
N ALA A 103 -33.00 5.02 -4.81
CA ALA A 103 -33.87 5.59 -3.77
C ALA A 103 -35.35 5.48 -4.12
N ILE A 104 -35.71 5.70 -5.38
CA ILE A 104 -37.10 5.61 -5.85
C ILE A 104 -37.55 4.15 -5.95
N SER A 105 -36.69 3.24 -6.44
CA SER A 105 -37.06 1.84 -6.66
C SER A 105 -37.24 1.07 -5.35
N ASN A 106 -36.47 1.41 -4.31
CA ASN A 106 -36.56 0.76 -2.99
C ASN A 106 -36.42 1.79 -1.84
N PRO A 107 -37.47 2.57 -1.53
CA PRO A 107 -37.40 3.69 -0.57
C PRO A 107 -37.02 3.29 0.87
N GLU A 108 -37.29 2.05 1.26
CA GLU A 108 -36.95 1.50 2.58
C GLU A 108 -35.46 1.10 2.71
N THR A 109 -34.68 1.18 1.63
CA THR A 109 -33.24 0.89 1.65
C THR A 109 -32.52 1.91 2.53
N ARG A 110 -31.69 1.43 3.46
CA ARG A 110 -30.86 2.34 4.27
C ARG A 110 -29.92 3.13 3.37
N LEU A 111 -29.78 4.44 3.63
CA LEU A 111 -28.88 5.32 2.86
C LEU A 111 -27.45 4.75 2.72
N SER A 112 -26.93 4.10 3.77
CA SER A 112 -25.59 3.49 3.79
C SER A 112 -25.44 2.26 2.86
N GLN A 113 -26.53 1.74 2.33
CA GLN A 113 -26.57 0.57 1.44
C GLN A 113 -26.85 0.95 -0.01
N ILE A 114 -27.14 2.23 -0.30
CA ILE A 114 -27.38 2.69 -1.66
C ILE A 114 -26.06 2.70 -2.42
N ASN A 115 -25.99 1.91 -3.50
CA ASN A 115 -24.87 1.93 -4.41
C ASN A 115 -25.08 3.04 -5.46
N ILE A 116 -24.15 4.00 -5.50
CA ILE A 116 -24.16 5.12 -6.46
C ILE A 116 -23.28 4.87 -7.69
N LEU A 117 -22.51 3.78 -7.71
CA LEU A 117 -21.61 3.48 -8.81
C LEU A 117 -22.39 2.86 -9.97
N SER A 118 -22.11 3.34 -11.18
CA SER A 118 -22.60 2.69 -12.40
C SER A 118 -21.99 1.30 -12.58
N GLU A 119 -22.67 0.41 -13.30
CA GLU A 119 -22.15 -0.94 -13.59
C GLU A 119 -20.80 -0.89 -14.31
N LYS A 120 -20.58 0.10 -15.19
CA LYS A 120 -19.30 0.32 -15.87
C LYS A 120 -18.18 0.64 -14.88
N GLU A 121 -18.45 1.47 -13.88
CA GLU A 121 -17.43 1.81 -12.87
C GLU A 121 -17.14 0.63 -11.94
N LYS A 122 -18.16 -0.11 -11.51
CA LYS A 122 -17.95 -1.36 -10.77
C LYS A 122 -17.07 -2.31 -11.55
N GLN A 123 -17.35 -2.50 -12.85
CA GLN A 123 -16.54 -3.35 -13.71
C GLN A 123 -15.08 -2.88 -13.79
N ASN A 124 -14.87 -1.56 -13.88
CA ASN A 124 -13.52 -1.00 -13.87
C ASN A 124 -12.79 -1.25 -12.54
N ILE A 125 -13.44 -0.99 -11.41
CA ILE A 125 -12.85 -1.11 -10.07
C ILE A 125 -12.57 -2.58 -9.72
N LEU A 126 -13.53 -3.47 -10.00
CA LEU A 126 -13.45 -4.88 -9.62
C LEU A 126 -12.58 -5.68 -10.59
N THR A 127 -12.61 -5.35 -11.88
CA THR A 127 -11.93 -6.12 -12.92
C THR A 127 -10.78 -5.36 -13.53
N GLU A 128 -11.03 -4.24 -14.22
CA GLU A 128 -10.00 -3.59 -15.06
C GLU A 128 -8.77 -3.15 -14.27
N PHE A 129 -8.96 -2.53 -13.10
CA PHE A 129 -7.85 -2.11 -12.23
C PHE A 129 -7.12 -3.29 -11.59
N ASN A 130 -7.78 -4.45 -11.48
CA ASN A 130 -7.25 -5.66 -10.88
C ASN A 130 -6.74 -6.67 -11.90
N LYS A 131 -6.67 -6.33 -13.20
CA LYS A 131 -6.02 -7.14 -14.26
C LYS A 131 -4.49 -7.15 -14.10
N THR A 132 -4.04 -7.68 -12.97
CA THR A 132 -2.64 -7.75 -12.53
C THR A 132 -2.07 -9.17 -12.61
N GLN A 133 -2.83 -10.11 -13.18
CA GLN A 133 -2.43 -11.49 -13.35
C GLN A 133 -1.23 -11.57 -14.29
N VAL A 134 -0.12 -12.10 -13.77
CA VAL A 134 1.09 -12.40 -14.54
C VAL A 134 1.47 -13.84 -14.30
N GLU A 135 1.68 -14.58 -15.38
CA GLU A 135 2.15 -15.96 -15.32
C GLU A 135 3.68 -15.99 -15.21
N PHE A 136 4.18 -16.23 -13.99
CA PHE A 136 5.58 -16.60 -13.77
C PHE A 136 5.71 -18.10 -13.56
N SER A 137 6.60 -18.75 -14.31
CA SER A 137 6.91 -20.18 -14.12
C SER A 137 7.45 -20.50 -12.73
N GLN A 138 8.02 -19.51 -12.04
CA GLN A 138 8.61 -19.63 -10.71
C GLN A 138 7.67 -19.13 -9.58
N LYS A 139 6.39 -18.82 -9.87
CA LYS A 139 5.46 -18.24 -8.89
C LYS A 139 5.18 -19.15 -7.68
N ASP A 140 5.35 -20.46 -7.85
CA ASP A 140 5.16 -21.46 -6.81
C ASP A 140 6.48 -22.05 -6.28
N VAL A 141 7.57 -21.30 -6.43
CA VAL A 141 8.91 -21.69 -5.98
C VAL A 141 9.35 -20.76 -4.85
N ALA A 142 9.84 -21.33 -3.73
CA ALA A 142 10.38 -20.53 -2.64
C ALA A 142 11.64 -19.76 -3.11
N PHE A 143 11.75 -18.49 -2.76
CA PHE A 143 12.76 -17.59 -3.32
C PHE A 143 14.21 -18.11 -3.23
N HIS A 144 14.60 -18.76 -2.13
CA HIS A 144 15.95 -19.32 -2.00
C HIS A 144 16.28 -20.37 -3.08
N ARG A 145 15.29 -21.11 -3.61
CA ARG A 145 15.48 -22.05 -4.73
C ARG A 145 15.71 -21.32 -6.05
N ILE A 146 15.04 -20.19 -6.26
CA ILE A 146 15.27 -19.32 -7.42
C ILE A 146 16.71 -18.80 -7.37
N PHE A 147 17.18 -18.39 -6.18
CA PHE A 147 18.56 -17.98 -5.95
C PHE A 147 19.55 -19.14 -6.19
N GLU A 148 19.29 -20.34 -5.68
CA GLU A 148 20.14 -21.52 -5.89
C GLU A 148 20.29 -21.86 -7.37
N ALA A 149 19.18 -21.87 -8.13
CA ALA A 149 19.21 -22.10 -9.57
C ALA A 149 20.08 -21.06 -10.28
N ARG A 150 20.00 -19.79 -9.87
CA ARG A 150 20.85 -18.73 -10.44
C ARG A 150 22.32 -18.90 -10.09
N ALA A 151 22.62 -19.36 -8.87
CA ALA A 151 23.97 -19.63 -8.44
C ALA A 151 24.62 -20.84 -9.14
N GLU A 152 23.81 -21.80 -9.59
CA GLU A 152 24.25 -22.91 -10.42
C GLU A 152 24.45 -22.49 -11.89
N GLU A 153 23.55 -21.66 -12.42
CA GLU A 153 23.63 -21.17 -13.81
C GLU A 153 24.80 -20.21 -14.05
N THR A 154 25.09 -19.33 -13.09
CA THR A 154 26.09 -18.26 -13.23
C THR A 154 27.02 -18.15 -12.00
N PRO A 155 27.75 -19.21 -11.65
CA PRO A 155 28.44 -19.34 -10.36
C PRO A 155 29.49 -18.26 -10.09
N GLU A 156 30.26 -17.89 -11.11
CA GLU A 156 31.36 -16.92 -10.98
C GLU A 156 30.93 -15.47 -11.20
N HIS A 157 29.65 -15.23 -11.56
CA HIS A 157 29.15 -13.86 -11.69
C HIS A 157 29.06 -13.20 -10.31
N ILE A 158 29.40 -11.91 -10.23
CA ILE A 158 29.29 -11.14 -8.98
C ILE A 158 27.81 -10.99 -8.61
N ALA A 159 27.46 -11.38 -7.38
CA ALA A 159 26.10 -11.30 -6.84
C ALA A 159 25.91 -10.02 -6.03
N VAL A 160 26.88 -9.68 -5.19
CA VAL A 160 26.82 -8.50 -4.31
C VAL A 160 28.16 -7.77 -4.35
N ILE A 161 28.09 -6.45 -4.37
CA ILE A 161 29.22 -5.53 -4.24
C ILE A 161 28.93 -4.63 -3.04
N ASP A 162 29.86 -4.58 -2.09
CA ASP A 162 29.82 -3.73 -0.90
C ASP A 162 31.14 -2.97 -0.80
N ASP A 163 31.12 -1.67 -1.14
CA ASP A 163 32.25 -0.73 -1.27
C ASP A 163 33.57 -1.31 -1.80
N LYS A 164 34.29 -2.08 -0.97
CA LYS A 164 35.62 -2.65 -1.25
C LYS A 164 35.62 -4.17 -1.45
N THR A 165 34.48 -4.82 -1.27
CA THR A 165 34.32 -6.27 -1.30
C THR A 165 33.27 -6.67 -2.30
N GLN A 166 33.45 -7.86 -2.87
CA GLN A 166 32.50 -8.45 -3.80
C GLN A 166 32.45 -9.95 -3.56
N ILE A 167 31.28 -10.54 -3.79
CA ILE A 167 31.09 -11.98 -3.66
C ILE A 167 30.34 -12.52 -4.87
N SER A 168 30.82 -13.64 -5.40
CA SER A 168 30.15 -14.33 -6.50
C SER A 168 28.91 -15.08 -6.02
N TYR A 169 28.00 -15.43 -6.93
CA TYR A 169 26.83 -16.23 -6.59
C TYR A 169 27.21 -17.56 -5.93
N ARG A 170 28.25 -18.23 -6.41
CA ARG A 170 28.72 -19.51 -5.84
C ARG A 170 29.18 -19.33 -4.40
N LEU A 171 30.06 -18.38 -4.13
CA LEU A 171 30.59 -18.15 -2.77
C LEU A 171 29.49 -17.69 -1.81
N LEU A 172 28.58 -16.83 -2.25
CA LEU A 172 27.43 -16.40 -1.45
C LEU A 172 26.53 -17.58 -1.09
N ASN A 173 26.26 -18.45 -2.07
CA ASN A 173 25.44 -19.65 -1.86
C ASN A 173 26.10 -20.65 -0.90
N GLU A 174 27.39 -20.93 -1.08
CA GLU A 174 28.16 -21.81 -0.20
C GLU A 174 28.18 -21.30 1.24
N ARG A 175 28.44 -20.00 1.46
CA ARG A 175 28.44 -19.39 2.80
C ARG A 175 27.06 -19.46 3.46
N ALA A 176 26.01 -19.13 2.70
CA ALA A 176 24.64 -19.21 3.20
C ALA A 176 24.21 -20.65 3.53
N ASN A 177 24.64 -21.65 2.75
CA ASN A 177 24.37 -23.06 3.03
C ASN A 177 25.05 -23.52 4.32
N ARG A 178 26.31 -23.15 4.53
CA ARG A 178 27.06 -23.47 5.76
C ARG A 178 26.37 -22.90 7.00
N LEU A 179 26.00 -21.60 6.96
CA LEU A 179 25.27 -20.96 8.06
C LEU A 179 23.87 -21.56 8.25
N ALA A 180 23.14 -21.90 7.18
CA ALA A 180 21.82 -22.52 7.26
C ALA A 180 21.86 -23.87 8.00
N ARG A 181 22.89 -24.69 7.76
CA ARG A 181 23.11 -25.94 8.49
C ARG A 181 23.44 -25.70 9.97
N THR A 182 24.23 -24.68 10.26
CA THR A 182 24.49 -24.26 11.65
C THR A 182 23.20 -23.86 12.36
N LEU A 183 22.33 -23.08 11.71
CA LEU A 183 21.01 -22.72 12.25
C LEU A 183 20.16 -23.96 12.52
N GLN A 184 20.10 -24.91 11.58
CA GLN A 184 19.35 -26.16 11.76
C GLN A 184 19.87 -27.03 12.91
N LYS A 185 21.19 -27.08 13.09
CA LYS A 185 21.81 -27.84 14.18
C LYS A 185 21.52 -27.22 15.55
N ARG A 186 21.40 -25.89 15.63
CA ARG A 186 21.18 -25.17 16.89
C ARG A 186 19.70 -25.04 17.28
N ALA A 187 18.80 -24.82 16.33
CA ALA A 187 17.39 -24.52 16.59
C ALA A 187 16.40 -25.46 15.87
N GLY A 188 16.88 -26.46 15.13
CA GLY A 188 16.03 -27.39 14.39
C GLY A 188 15.54 -26.84 13.05
N THR A 189 14.52 -27.47 12.48
CA THR A 189 13.93 -27.03 11.22
C THR A 189 13.00 -25.83 11.44
N LYS A 190 12.97 -24.92 10.46
CA LYS A 190 12.16 -23.68 10.51
C LYS A 190 12.46 -22.76 11.72
N PRO A 191 13.73 -22.41 11.97
CA PRO A 191 14.07 -21.55 13.09
C PRO A 191 13.54 -20.12 12.91
N THR A 192 13.19 -19.48 14.02
CA THR A 192 12.90 -18.04 14.08
C THR A 192 14.20 -17.31 14.41
N VAL A 193 14.68 -16.46 13.52
CA VAL A 193 16.04 -15.91 13.63
C VAL A 193 16.01 -14.38 13.56
N ALA A 194 16.43 -13.74 14.64
CA ALA A 194 16.65 -12.30 14.65
C ALA A 194 17.97 -11.97 13.92
N VAL A 195 17.97 -10.92 13.12
CA VAL A 195 19.14 -10.46 12.37
C VAL A 195 19.41 -9.00 12.72
N LEU A 196 20.38 -8.79 13.61
CA LEU A 196 20.85 -7.47 14.04
C LEU A 196 22.19 -7.17 13.34
N ALA A 197 22.12 -6.57 12.17
CA ALA A 197 23.28 -6.27 11.34
C ALA A 197 23.12 -4.95 10.60
N LYS A 198 24.23 -4.29 10.31
CA LYS A 198 24.31 -3.21 9.31
C LYS A 198 24.30 -3.81 7.91
N ARG A 199 24.05 -2.95 6.92
CA ARG A 199 24.19 -3.29 5.49
C ARG A 199 25.59 -3.83 5.23
N SER A 200 25.68 -5.07 4.77
CA SER A 200 26.92 -5.82 4.55
C SER A 200 26.63 -7.09 3.74
N ILE A 201 27.66 -7.73 3.18
CA ILE A 201 27.53 -9.06 2.55
C ILE A 201 27.08 -10.09 3.59
N GLU A 202 27.60 -9.98 4.80
CA GLU A 202 27.30 -10.85 5.95
C GLU A 202 25.81 -10.82 6.32
N ALA A 203 25.17 -9.65 6.28
CA ALA A 203 23.72 -9.52 6.49
C ALA A 203 22.92 -10.29 5.43
N ILE A 204 23.36 -10.25 4.16
CA ILE A 204 22.72 -10.99 3.06
C ILE A 204 22.93 -12.50 3.23
N VAL A 205 24.13 -12.93 3.64
CA VAL A 205 24.41 -14.32 4.01
C VAL A 205 23.46 -14.78 5.11
N GLY A 206 23.28 -13.98 6.16
CA GLY A 206 22.35 -14.27 7.25
C GLY A 206 20.91 -14.47 6.78
N VAL A 207 20.38 -13.53 6.00
CA VAL A 207 19.01 -13.61 5.46
C VAL A 207 18.82 -14.85 4.57
N LEU A 208 19.75 -15.10 3.63
CA LEU A 208 19.68 -16.28 2.76
C LEU A 208 19.81 -17.59 3.55
N ALA A 209 20.66 -17.62 4.58
CA ALA A 209 20.84 -18.79 5.42
C ALA A 209 19.57 -19.13 6.20
N VAL A 210 18.88 -18.13 6.76
CA VAL A 210 17.59 -18.34 7.43
C VAL A 210 16.56 -18.89 6.44
N MET A 211 16.49 -18.32 5.22
CA MET A 211 15.57 -18.82 4.20
C MET A 211 15.86 -20.28 3.82
N LYS A 212 17.14 -20.63 3.65
CA LYS A 212 17.61 -21.99 3.33
C LYS A 212 17.41 -22.99 4.47
N ALA A 213 17.44 -22.51 5.72
CA ALA A 213 17.07 -23.31 6.88
C ALA A 213 15.55 -23.56 6.98
N GLY A 214 14.76 -22.97 6.08
CA GLY A 214 13.29 -22.98 6.09
C GLY A 214 12.68 -22.10 7.16
N GLY A 215 13.49 -21.22 7.76
CA GLY A 215 13.11 -20.37 8.88
C GLY A 215 12.51 -19.04 8.46
N VAL A 216 12.25 -18.23 9.48
CA VAL A 216 11.72 -16.86 9.38
C VAL A 216 12.74 -15.89 9.96
N TYR A 217 13.12 -14.87 9.20
CA TYR A 217 14.07 -13.85 9.71
C TYR A 217 13.34 -12.61 10.23
N ILE A 218 13.85 -12.02 11.30
CA ILE A 218 13.37 -10.75 11.85
C ILE A 218 14.50 -9.73 11.70
N PRO A 219 14.45 -8.83 10.71
CA PRO A 219 15.48 -7.80 10.55
C PRO A 219 15.32 -6.74 11.65
N ILE A 220 16.42 -6.42 12.34
CA ILE A 220 16.48 -5.41 13.38
C ILE A 220 17.51 -4.35 12.99
N ASP A 221 17.06 -3.10 12.87
CA ASP A 221 17.96 -1.99 12.57
C ASP A 221 18.81 -1.65 13.80
N SER A 222 20.13 -1.69 13.61
CA SER A 222 21.12 -1.30 14.61
C SER A 222 21.01 0.16 15.07
N HIS A 223 20.36 1.04 14.31
CA HIS A 223 20.14 2.44 14.68
C HIS A 223 18.92 2.63 15.60
N TYR A 224 18.13 1.59 15.85
CA TYR A 224 17.03 1.69 16.79
C TYR A 224 17.53 1.94 18.21
N PRO A 225 16.78 2.71 19.03
CA PRO A 225 17.08 2.81 20.45
C PRO A 225 17.13 1.43 21.10
N LYS A 226 18.07 1.23 22.04
CA LYS A 226 18.29 -0.06 22.71
C LYS A 226 17.00 -0.72 23.20
N ALA A 227 16.13 0.04 23.87
CA ALA A 227 14.85 -0.43 24.38
C ALA A 227 13.94 -1.02 23.28
N ARG A 228 14.01 -0.49 22.05
CA ARG A 228 13.24 -1.01 20.90
C ARG A 228 13.84 -2.31 20.37
N ILE A 229 15.17 -2.43 20.34
CA ILE A 229 15.85 -3.68 19.97
C ILE A 229 15.50 -4.79 20.98
N GLU A 230 15.64 -4.51 22.27
CA GLU A 230 15.28 -5.44 23.35
C GLU A 230 13.80 -5.85 23.28
N TYR A 231 12.90 -4.90 23.01
CA TYR A 231 11.48 -5.20 22.81
C TYR A 231 11.24 -6.17 21.66
N ILE A 232 11.82 -5.91 20.48
CA ILE A 232 11.64 -6.76 19.29
C ILE A 232 12.17 -8.17 19.56
N LEU A 233 13.36 -8.28 20.15
CA LEU A 233 13.97 -9.57 20.49
C LEU A 233 13.08 -10.38 21.43
N ARG A 234 12.50 -9.74 22.44
CA ARG A 234 11.62 -10.39 23.42
C ARG A 234 10.26 -10.78 22.84
N ASP A 235 9.62 -9.88 22.10
CA ASP A 235 8.29 -10.09 21.54
C ASP A 235 8.30 -11.11 20.39
N SER A 236 9.40 -11.16 19.62
CA SER A 236 9.49 -11.99 18.43
C SER A 236 9.65 -13.48 18.70
N GLY A 237 10.06 -13.88 19.92
CA GLY A 237 10.31 -15.28 20.25
C GLY A 237 11.43 -15.92 19.42
N ALA A 238 12.44 -15.14 19.00
CA ALA A 238 13.55 -15.65 18.20
C ALA A 238 14.35 -16.74 18.94
N ASP A 239 14.65 -17.84 18.23
CA ASP A 239 15.46 -18.95 18.73
C ASP A 239 16.95 -18.60 18.75
N ILE A 240 17.39 -17.84 17.74
CA ILE A 240 18.80 -17.47 17.52
C ILE A 240 18.89 -15.99 17.09
N LEU A 241 19.90 -15.29 17.58
CA LEU A 241 20.31 -13.97 17.11
C LEU A 241 21.56 -14.05 16.23
N LEU A 242 21.44 -13.66 14.96
CA LEU A 242 22.57 -13.33 14.11
C LEU A 242 22.95 -11.88 14.35
N LEU A 243 24.21 -11.62 14.69
CA LEU A 243 24.71 -10.26 14.86
C LEU A 243 26.12 -10.07 14.32
N GLN A 244 26.46 -8.81 14.04
CA GLN A 244 27.84 -8.40 13.78
C GLN A 244 28.59 -8.15 15.09
N GLN A 245 29.87 -8.52 15.15
CA GLN A 245 30.68 -8.42 16.38
C GLN A 245 30.62 -7.01 17.01
N GLU A 246 30.66 -5.96 16.20
CA GLU A 246 30.60 -4.56 16.67
C GLU A 246 29.26 -4.19 17.33
N LEU A 247 28.17 -4.89 17.01
CA LEU A 247 26.83 -4.63 17.53
C LEU A 247 26.53 -5.37 18.84
N LYS A 248 27.44 -6.21 19.32
CA LYS A 248 27.26 -6.99 20.56
C LYS A 248 26.98 -6.13 21.80
N HIS A 249 27.46 -4.89 21.80
CA HIS A 249 27.19 -3.93 22.88
C HIS A 249 25.69 -3.54 22.99
N LEU A 250 24.92 -3.61 21.90
CA LEU A 250 23.50 -3.23 21.87
C LEU A 250 22.61 -4.19 22.67
N ILE A 251 23.05 -5.43 22.85
CA ILE A 251 22.36 -6.45 23.66
C ILE A 251 23.04 -6.71 25.00
N SER A 252 24.09 -5.95 25.33
CA SER A 252 24.80 -6.12 26.60
C SER A 252 23.96 -5.60 27.77
N ASN A 253 24.08 -6.23 28.93
CA ASN A 253 23.35 -5.89 30.16
C ASN A 253 21.81 -5.98 30.03
N SER A 254 21.31 -6.91 29.21
CA SER A 254 19.89 -7.23 29.09
C SER A 254 19.68 -8.76 29.09
N PRO A 255 18.49 -9.29 29.42
CA PRO A 255 18.21 -10.72 29.37
C PRO A 255 18.54 -11.34 28.00
N GLU A 256 18.40 -10.55 26.94
CA GLU A 256 18.70 -10.93 25.56
C GLU A 256 20.20 -11.21 25.32
N SER A 257 21.10 -10.85 26.25
CA SER A 257 22.51 -11.25 26.22
C SER A 257 22.75 -12.75 26.40
N GLU A 258 21.81 -13.47 27.03
CA GLU A 258 21.86 -14.91 27.25
C GLU A 258 21.32 -15.71 26.05
N MET A 259 20.75 -15.02 25.06
CA MET A 259 20.22 -15.64 23.85
C MET A 259 21.35 -16.31 23.04
N SER A 260 21.04 -17.47 22.46
CA SER A 260 21.94 -18.14 21.51
C SER A 260 22.22 -17.19 20.35
N HIS A 261 23.49 -16.84 20.17
CA HIS A 261 23.91 -15.97 19.10
C HIS A 261 25.03 -16.54 18.24
N ILE A 262 25.07 -16.08 16.99
CA ILE A 262 26.12 -16.37 16.02
C ILE A 262 26.64 -15.05 15.48
N CYS A 263 27.96 -14.89 15.52
CA CYS A 263 28.65 -13.75 14.92
C CYS A 263 28.73 -13.97 13.41
N LEU A 264 28.21 -13.04 12.62
CA LEU A 264 28.12 -13.21 11.16
C LEU A 264 29.49 -13.23 10.48
N GLU A 265 30.48 -12.57 11.08
CA GLU A 265 31.86 -12.52 10.59
C GLU A 265 32.69 -13.76 10.98
N ASP A 266 32.20 -14.60 11.90
CA ASP A 266 32.91 -15.80 12.37
C ASP A 266 32.52 -17.03 11.55
N GLU A 267 32.95 -17.07 10.28
CA GLU A 267 32.70 -18.19 9.37
C GLU A 267 33.33 -19.52 9.84
N ALA A 268 34.29 -19.48 10.77
CA ALA A 268 34.86 -20.69 11.37
C ALA A 268 33.85 -21.41 12.29
N SER A 269 32.84 -20.69 12.78
CA SER A 269 31.75 -21.25 13.57
C SER A 269 30.68 -21.97 12.72
N TYR A 270 30.73 -21.85 11.40
CA TYR A 270 29.74 -22.45 10.50
C TYR A 270 30.08 -23.90 10.16
N GLU A 271 29.06 -24.72 9.93
CA GLU A 271 29.25 -26.10 9.48
C GLU A 271 30.06 -26.14 8.17
N GLU A 272 30.88 -27.18 7.97
CA GLU A 272 31.79 -27.25 6.81
C GLU A 272 31.05 -27.52 5.49
N ASN A 273 29.94 -28.27 5.54
CA ASN A 273 29.20 -28.69 4.36
C ASN A 273 28.47 -27.50 3.68
N SER A 274 28.92 -27.15 2.48
CA SER A 274 28.39 -26.04 1.68
C SER A 274 27.36 -26.43 0.62
N SER A 275 26.94 -27.70 0.54
CA SER A 275 25.94 -28.13 -0.44
C SER A 275 24.55 -27.59 -0.10
N ASN A 276 23.72 -27.37 -1.14
CA ASN A 276 22.35 -26.89 -0.98
C ASN A 276 21.55 -27.82 -0.03
N LEU A 277 20.73 -27.22 0.82
CA LEU A 277 19.86 -27.96 1.72
C LEU A 277 18.67 -28.51 0.91
N THR A 278 18.14 -29.67 1.31
CA THR A 278 16.99 -30.32 0.64
C THR A 278 15.65 -29.83 1.17
N LEU A 279 15.62 -29.15 2.33
CA LEU A 279 14.40 -28.62 2.90
C LEU A 279 13.79 -27.56 1.97
N SER A 280 12.47 -27.60 1.80
CA SER A 280 11.71 -26.51 1.18
C SER A 280 10.55 -26.14 2.10
N PRO A 281 10.47 -24.89 2.58
CA PRO A 281 9.29 -24.39 3.27
C PRO A 281 8.09 -24.38 2.31
N ALA A 282 6.89 -24.47 2.87
CA ALA A 282 5.67 -24.21 2.13
C ALA A 282 5.59 -22.73 1.76
N LEU A 283 4.92 -22.39 0.65
CA LEU A 283 4.80 -20.99 0.22
C LEU A 283 4.00 -20.13 1.22
N GLU A 284 3.14 -20.76 2.01
CA GLU A 284 2.37 -20.09 3.07
C GLU A 284 3.13 -19.98 4.40
N ASP A 285 4.32 -20.59 4.51
CA ASP A 285 5.18 -20.39 5.67
C ASP A 285 5.69 -18.94 5.70
N ALA A 286 5.95 -18.43 6.90
CA ALA A 286 6.55 -17.12 7.09
C ALA A 286 8.00 -17.11 6.57
N VAL A 287 8.36 -16.07 5.81
CA VAL A 287 9.74 -15.81 5.36
C VAL A 287 10.41 -14.73 6.20
N TYR A 288 9.66 -13.70 6.61
CA TYR A 288 10.13 -12.71 7.56
C TYR A 288 9.02 -12.08 8.42
N ILE A 289 9.44 -11.43 9.50
CA ILE A 289 8.59 -10.59 10.35
C ILE A 289 9.20 -9.19 10.42
N ILE A 290 8.50 -8.17 9.92
CA ILE A 290 8.95 -6.77 10.03
C ILE A 290 8.13 -6.03 11.09
N TYR A 291 8.81 -5.39 12.03
CA TYR A 291 8.17 -4.59 13.06
C TYR A 291 7.84 -3.18 12.58
N THR A 292 6.59 -2.77 12.75
CA THR A 292 6.08 -1.44 12.40
C THR A 292 5.69 -0.64 13.64
N SER A 293 5.63 0.68 13.55
CA SER A 293 5.09 1.53 14.62
C SER A 293 3.60 1.25 14.79
N GLY A 294 3.20 0.57 15.86
CA GLY A 294 1.80 0.35 16.14
C GLY A 294 1.10 1.65 16.54
N THR A 295 -0.14 1.83 16.08
CA THR A 295 -1.01 2.95 16.49
C THR A 295 -1.25 2.99 18.01
N THR A 296 -1.06 1.86 18.69
CA THR A 296 -1.15 1.68 20.13
C THR A 296 0.16 1.98 20.88
N GLY A 297 1.18 2.52 20.20
CA GLY A 297 2.50 2.86 20.77
C GLY A 297 3.49 1.69 20.82
N ALA A 298 3.02 0.45 20.99
CA ALA A 298 3.86 -0.75 20.94
C ALA A 298 4.10 -1.23 19.49
N PRO A 299 5.36 -1.53 19.09
CA PRO A 299 5.65 -2.09 17.77
C PRO A 299 4.93 -3.42 17.53
N LYS A 300 4.46 -3.65 16.29
CA LYS A 300 3.77 -4.89 15.89
C LYS A 300 4.52 -5.58 14.75
N GLY A 301 4.72 -6.89 14.87
CA GLY A 301 5.32 -7.73 13.84
C GLY A 301 4.34 -8.06 12.71
N VAL A 302 4.69 -7.67 11.48
CA VAL A 302 3.96 -8.05 10.26
C VAL A 302 4.61 -9.29 9.68
N ILE A 303 3.85 -10.39 9.65
CA ILE A 303 4.29 -11.66 9.08
C ILE A 303 4.09 -11.63 7.57
N VAL A 304 5.15 -11.91 6.81
CA VAL A 304 5.12 -12.03 5.35
C VAL A 304 5.50 -13.44 4.97
N THR A 305 4.76 -14.04 4.03
CA THR A 305 4.99 -15.42 3.59
C THR A 305 5.97 -15.51 2.42
N TYR A 306 6.50 -16.71 2.17
CA TYR A 306 7.31 -16.97 0.97
C TYR A 306 6.56 -16.61 -0.32
N ARG A 307 5.24 -16.89 -0.40
CA ARG A 307 4.42 -16.51 -1.55
C ARG A 307 4.46 -15.01 -1.78
N ASN A 308 4.19 -14.22 -0.74
CA ASN A 308 4.17 -12.76 -0.85
C ASN A 308 5.52 -12.23 -1.33
N PHE A 309 6.61 -12.72 -0.73
CA PHE A 309 7.97 -12.28 -1.07
C PHE A 309 8.37 -12.68 -2.50
N THR A 310 8.18 -13.94 -2.88
CA THR A 310 8.49 -14.42 -4.24
C THR A 310 7.68 -13.65 -5.28
N HIS A 311 6.38 -13.45 -5.07
CA HIS A 311 5.52 -12.74 -6.02
C HIS A 311 5.95 -11.28 -6.19
N ALA A 312 6.24 -10.58 -5.09
CA ALA A 312 6.75 -9.21 -5.15
C ALA A 312 8.09 -9.12 -5.89
N ALA A 313 9.03 -10.03 -5.59
CA ALA A 313 10.34 -10.05 -6.23
C ALA A 313 10.25 -10.32 -7.74
N LEU A 314 9.41 -11.26 -8.17
CA LEU A 314 9.19 -11.56 -9.59
C LEU A 314 8.50 -10.40 -10.32
N ALA A 315 7.49 -9.78 -9.70
CA ALA A 315 6.82 -8.62 -10.26
C ALA A 315 7.80 -7.44 -10.44
N TRP A 316 8.64 -7.15 -9.44
CA TRP A 316 9.65 -6.09 -9.53
C TRP A 316 10.73 -6.40 -10.56
N ARG A 317 11.19 -7.66 -10.63
CA ARG A 317 12.14 -8.10 -11.65
C ARG A 317 11.65 -7.77 -13.06
N GLN A 318 10.36 -8.00 -13.34
CA GLN A 318 9.76 -7.68 -14.63
C GLN A 318 9.55 -6.17 -14.82
N ILE A 319 8.87 -5.50 -13.89
CA ILE A 319 8.48 -4.09 -14.04
C ILE A 319 9.69 -3.17 -14.16
N TYR A 320 10.76 -3.46 -13.41
CA TYR A 320 11.98 -2.67 -13.40
C TYR A 320 13.09 -3.25 -14.27
N GLU A 321 12.80 -4.31 -15.03
CA GLU A 321 13.74 -4.95 -15.96
C GLU A 321 15.11 -5.25 -15.30
N LEU A 322 15.09 -5.81 -14.09
CA LEU A 322 16.29 -5.94 -13.25
C LEU A 322 17.37 -6.85 -13.86
N ASP A 323 17.03 -7.63 -14.89
CA ASP A 323 17.99 -8.45 -15.64
C ASP A 323 18.82 -7.63 -16.65
N GLN A 324 18.41 -6.40 -16.97
CA GLN A 324 19.06 -5.59 -18.00
C GLN A 324 20.09 -4.61 -17.46
N LYS A 325 20.06 -4.30 -16.15
CA LYS A 325 20.88 -3.26 -15.55
C LYS A 325 21.40 -3.66 -14.16
N PRO A 326 22.62 -3.24 -13.78
CA PRO A 326 23.09 -3.43 -12.41
C PRO A 326 22.20 -2.65 -11.44
N VAL A 327 21.74 -3.33 -10.39
CA VAL A 327 20.93 -2.74 -9.33
C VAL A 327 21.85 -2.10 -8.29
N ARG A 328 21.59 -0.83 -7.94
CA ARG A 328 22.25 -0.13 -6.84
C ARG A 328 21.24 0.14 -5.74
N LEU A 329 21.52 -0.35 -4.54
CA LEU A 329 20.73 -0.05 -3.35
C LEU A 329 21.34 1.20 -2.70
N LEU A 330 20.54 2.27 -2.55
CA LEU A 330 20.94 3.51 -1.88
C LEU A 330 20.84 3.42 -0.37
#